data_AF-A0A9X5X8K7-F1
#
_entry.id   AF-A0A9X5X8K7-F1
#
_cell.length_a   1.000
_cell.length_b   1.000
_cell.length_c   1.000
_cell.angle_alpha   90.00
_cell.angle_beta   90.00
_cell.angle_gamma   90.00
#
_symmetry.space_group_name_H-M   'P 1'
#
loop_
_entity.id
_entity.type
_entity.pdbx_description
1 polymer ?
#
loop_
_entity_poly.entity_id
_entity_poly.type
_entity_poly.pdbx_seq_one_letter_code
_entity_poly.pdbx_strand_id
1 'polypeptide(L)'
;DWLYASTRAIEVDKAVKRDPRLRAAWDVWSRCMAEQGFTRYPDPVAAYTDTAWHRGSDGNTRHTQRERATAVADVTCKRRHHTAELWHAARAQKQAADITRHRDRYAAGLQALRTYRATIAEVLRKQG
;
A
#
# COMPACT_ATOMS: atom_id res chain seq x y z
N ASP A 1 -3.51 -5.66 20.76
CA ASP A 1 -2.43 -6.44 20.14
C ASP A 1 -2.10 -5.84 18.77
N TRP A 2 -0.97 -5.15 18.67
CA TRP A 2 -0.50 -4.55 17.41
C TRP A 2 -0.25 -5.63 16.34
N LEU A 3 0.29 -6.78 16.74
CA LEU A 3 0.63 -7.88 15.83
C LEU A 3 -0.61 -8.37 15.09
N TYR A 4 -1.74 -8.48 15.80
CA TYR A 4 -3.01 -8.87 15.19
C TYR A 4 -3.43 -7.94 14.04
N ALA A 5 -3.45 -6.62 14.26
CA ALA A 5 -3.85 -5.65 13.24
C ALA A 5 -2.89 -5.66 12.04
N SER A 6 -1.59 -5.80 12.28
CA SER A 6 -0.58 -5.95 11.22
C SER A 6 -0.77 -7.22 10.39
N THR A 7 -1.04 -8.37 11.03
CA THR A 7 -1.34 -9.62 10.33
C THR A 7 -2.61 -9.50 9.50
N ARG A 8 -3.67 -8.89 10.04
CA ARG A 8 -4.91 -8.65 9.28
C ARG A 8 -4.68 -7.74 8.08
N ALA A 9 -3.86 -6.69 8.21
CA ALA A 9 -3.53 -5.81 7.09
C ALA A 9 -2.90 -6.57 5.91
N ILE A 10 -2.02 -7.53 6.20
CA ILE A 10 -1.43 -8.41 5.16
C ILE A 10 -2.51 -9.25 4.46
N GLU A 11 -3.44 -9.83 5.22
CA GLU A 11 -4.54 -10.63 4.66
C GLU A 11 -5.51 -9.80 3.81
N VAL A 12 -5.81 -8.58 4.27
CA VAL A 12 -6.60 -7.62 3.49
C VAL A 12 -5.88 -7.25 2.21
N ASP A 13 -4.58 -6.94 2.26
CA ASP A 13 -3.80 -6.60 1.05
C ASP A 13 -3.76 -7.78 0.05
N LYS A 14 -3.62 -9.02 0.52
CA LYS A 14 -3.75 -10.23 -0.33
C LYS A 14 -5.12 -10.30 -1.00
N ALA A 15 -6.20 -10.01 -0.28
CA ALA A 15 -7.55 -10.03 -0.82
C ALA A 15 -7.79 -8.90 -1.83
N VAL A 16 -7.26 -7.70 -1.58
CA VAL A 16 -7.34 -6.55 -2.49
C VAL A 16 -6.65 -6.85 -3.81
N LYS A 17 -5.45 -7.45 -3.78
CA LYS A 17 -4.72 -7.86 -5.01
C LYS A 17 -5.48 -8.88 -5.87
N ARG A 18 -6.50 -9.55 -5.31
CA ARG A 18 -7.37 -10.51 -6.00
C ARG A 18 -8.69 -9.90 -6.45
N ASP A 19 -8.97 -8.62 -6.16
CA ASP A 19 -10.21 -7.97 -6.60
C ASP A 19 -10.25 -7.90 -8.14
N PRO A 20 -11.27 -8.47 -8.80
CA PRO A 20 -11.31 -8.55 -10.27
C PRO A 20 -11.37 -7.16 -10.93
N ARG A 21 -11.98 -6.16 -10.28
CA ARG A 21 -12.01 -4.79 -10.80
C ARG A 21 -10.63 -4.16 -10.76
N LEU A 22 -9.87 -4.42 -9.70
CA LEU A 22 -8.50 -3.94 -9.58
C LEU A 22 -7.58 -4.62 -10.62
N ARG A 23 -7.73 -5.92 -10.84
CA ARG A 23 -6.97 -6.64 -11.88
C ARG A 23 -7.25 -6.07 -13.27
N ALA A 24 -8.51 -5.82 -13.62
CA ALA A 24 -8.85 -5.19 -14.89
C ALA A 24 -8.23 -3.78 -15.03
N ALA A 25 -8.21 -3.00 -13.93
CA ALA A 25 -7.56 -1.70 -13.91
C ALA A 25 -6.04 -1.79 -14.09
N TRP A 26 -5.40 -2.83 -13.55
CA TRP A 26 -3.98 -3.10 -13.77
C TRP A 26 -3.68 -3.48 -15.21
N ASP A 27 -4.54 -4.27 -15.87
CA ASP A 27 -4.36 -4.59 -17.29
C ASP A 27 -4.41 -3.32 -18.17
N VAL A 28 -5.32 -2.39 -17.86
CA VAL A 28 -5.40 -1.08 -18.53
C VAL A 28 -4.14 -0.25 -18.26
N TRP A 29 -3.71 -0.17 -17.00
CA TRP A 29 -2.48 0.54 -16.62
C TRP A 29 -1.24 -0.06 -17.31
N SER A 30 -1.13 -1.38 -17.39
CA SER A 30 0.00 -2.09 -17.99
C SER A 30 0.10 -1.78 -19.49
N ARG A 31 -1.04 -1.75 -20.19
CA ARG A 31 -1.07 -1.32 -21.60
C ARG A 31 -0.61 0.14 -21.76
N CYS A 32 -1.06 1.05 -20.89
CA CYS A 32 -0.58 2.43 -20.89
C CYS A 32 0.95 2.51 -20.64
N MET A 33 1.49 1.74 -19.70
CA MET A 33 2.94 1.67 -19.47
C MET A 33 3.68 1.16 -20.71
N ALA A 34 3.14 0.16 -21.40
CA ALA A 34 3.71 -0.35 -22.64
C ALA A 34 3.72 0.70 -23.76
N GLU A 35 2.65 1.51 -23.90
CA GLU A 35 2.60 2.65 -24.82
C GLU A 35 3.68 3.72 -24.50
N GLN A 36 4.07 3.85 -23.23
CA GLN A 36 5.15 4.73 -22.77
C GLN A 36 6.54 4.07 -22.89
N GLY A 37 6.65 2.87 -23.47
CA GLY A 37 7.91 2.14 -23.66
C GLY A 37 8.31 1.21 -22.51
N PHE A 38 7.44 0.99 -21.52
CA PHE A 38 7.70 0.14 -20.35
C PHE A 38 6.85 -1.15 -20.37
N THR A 39 7.21 -2.09 -21.24
CA THR A 39 6.38 -3.28 -21.54
C THR A 39 6.44 -4.43 -20.52
N ARG A 40 7.34 -4.37 -19.53
CA ARG A 40 7.60 -5.50 -18.62
C ARG A 40 6.74 -5.55 -17.36
N TYR A 41 5.87 -4.56 -17.14
CA TYR A 41 5.17 -4.44 -15.86
C TYR A 41 3.71 -4.89 -15.96
N PRO A 42 3.36 -6.08 -15.44
CA PRO A 42 1.97 -6.56 -15.43
C PRO A 42 1.09 -5.82 -14.43
N ASP A 43 1.68 -5.23 -13.39
CA ASP A 43 0.98 -4.45 -12.37
C ASP A 43 1.88 -3.37 -11.74
N PRO A 44 1.30 -2.37 -11.04
CA PRO A 44 2.07 -1.30 -10.41
C PRO A 44 3.04 -1.75 -9.31
N VAL A 45 2.79 -2.91 -8.67
CA VAL A 45 3.70 -3.45 -7.65
C VAL A 45 4.98 -3.93 -8.31
N ALA A 46 4.89 -4.62 -9.45
CA ALA A 46 6.04 -5.08 -10.22
C ALA A 46 6.96 -3.91 -10.64
N ALA A 47 6.40 -2.74 -10.99
CA ALA A 47 7.19 -1.54 -11.27
C ALA A 47 7.87 -0.97 -10.03
N TYR A 48 7.18 -0.91 -8.89
CA TYR A 48 7.73 -0.38 -7.64
C TYR A 48 8.82 -1.27 -7.01
N THR A 49 8.68 -2.59 -7.17
CA THR A 49 9.61 -3.58 -6.62
C THR A 49 10.66 -4.06 -7.62
N ASP A 50 10.80 -3.38 -8.76
CA ASP A 50 11.80 -3.77 -9.76
C ASP A 50 13.21 -3.74 -9.16
N THR A 51 13.93 -4.85 -9.31
CA THR A 51 15.28 -5.03 -8.77
C THR A 51 16.32 -4.12 -9.46
N ALA A 52 16.00 -3.58 -10.65
CA ALA A 52 16.84 -2.63 -11.38
C ALA A 52 17.04 -1.29 -10.66
N TRP A 53 16.22 -0.96 -9.64
CA TRP A 53 16.40 0.28 -8.86
C TRP A 53 17.57 0.23 -7.87
N HIS A 54 18.08 -0.97 -7.56
CA HIS A 54 19.24 -1.20 -6.68
C HIS A 54 19.21 -0.36 -5.38
N ARG A 55 18.31 -0.70 -4.44
CA ARG A 55 18.26 -0.03 -3.13
C ARG A 55 19.53 -0.26 -2.33
N GLY A 56 20.12 0.81 -1.80
CA GLY A 56 21.24 0.79 -0.88
C GLY A 56 20.84 0.28 0.51
N SER A 57 21.84 0.16 1.40
CA SER A 57 21.64 -0.25 2.79
C SER A 57 20.79 0.73 3.61
N ASP A 58 20.71 1.99 3.15
CA ASP A 58 19.85 3.05 3.69
C ASP A 58 18.40 2.98 3.17
N GLY A 59 18.12 2.05 2.24
CA GLY A 59 16.82 1.88 1.59
C GLY A 59 16.57 2.81 0.38
N ASN A 60 17.49 3.73 0.07
CA ASN A 60 17.35 4.65 -1.05
C ASN A 60 17.82 4.02 -2.37
N THR A 61 17.24 4.44 -3.48
CA THR A 61 17.68 4.05 -4.83
C THR A 61 18.66 5.07 -5.39
N ARG A 62 19.32 4.74 -6.51
CA ARG A 62 20.18 5.71 -7.23
C ARG A 62 19.40 6.76 -8.02
N HIS A 63 18.07 6.68 -8.04
CA HIS A 63 17.20 7.55 -8.81
C HIS A 63 17.65 7.69 -10.27
N THR A 64 17.95 6.58 -10.94
CA THR A 64 18.47 6.63 -12.31
C THR A 64 17.47 7.33 -13.26
N GLN A 65 17.92 7.81 -14.42
CA GLN A 65 17.00 8.39 -15.41
C GLN A 65 15.87 7.40 -15.78
N ARG A 66 16.20 6.12 -15.93
CA ARG A 66 15.22 5.05 -16.20
C ARG A 66 14.18 4.90 -15.09
N GLU A 67 14.62 4.95 -13.84
CA GLU A 67 13.74 4.88 -12.67
C GLU A 67 12.79 6.07 -12.63
N ARG A 68 13.32 7.29 -12.78
CA ARG A 68 12.49 8.51 -12.82
C ARG A 68 11.50 8.47 -13.97
N ALA A 69 11.93 8.08 -15.17
CA ALA A 69 11.04 7.94 -16.32
C ALA A 69 9.94 6.89 -16.08
N THR A 70 10.28 5.77 -15.43
CA THR A 70 9.29 4.75 -15.04
C THR A 70 8.29 5.32 -14.04
N ALA A 71 8.74 6.04 -13.02
CA ALA A 71 7.88 6.65 -12.01
C ALA A 71 6.94 7.71 -12.61
N VAL A 72 7.43 8.52 -13.56
CA VAL A 72 6.63 9.50 -14.30
C VAL A 72 5.55 8.80 -15.13
N ALA A 73 5.90 7.76 -15.88
CA ALA A 73 4.94 6.96 -16.65
C ALA A 73 3.89 6.30 -15.74
N ASP A 74 4.33 5.72 -14.62
CA ASP A 74 3.45 5.07 -13.63
C ASP A 74 2.38 6.03 -13.10
N VAL A 75 2.79 7.21 -12.61
CA VAL A 75 1.84 8.21 -12.10
C VAL A 75 0.93 8.74 -13.22
N THR A 76 1.47 8.95 -14.42
CA THR A 76 0.69 9.42 -15.58
C THR A 76 -0.40 8.42 -15.95
N CYS A 77 -0.04 7.14 -16.09
CA CYS A 77 -0.98 6.06 -16.41
C CYS A 77 -2.01 5.84 -15.30
N LYS A 78 -1.59 5.88 -14.02
CA LYS A 78 -2.50 5.79 -12.87
C LYS A 78 -3.54 6.90 -12.88
N ARG A 79 -3.12 8.15 -13.13
CA ARG A 79 -4.04 9.30 -13.20
C ARG A 79 -5.00 9.22 -14.38
N ARG A 80 -4.50 8.84 -15.56
CA ARG A 80 -5.32 8.73 -16.78
C ARG A 80 -6.44 7.69 -16.64
N HIS A 81 -6.18 6.61 -15.90
CA HIS A 81 -7.09 5.46 -15.80
C HIS A 81 -7.66 5.23 -14.41
N HIS A 82 -7.50 6.19 -13.50
CA HIS A 82 -8.01 6.15 -12.13
C HIS A 82 -7.62 4.87 -11.36
N THR A 83 -6.45 4.31 -11.68
CA THR A 83 -6.00 3.02 -11.10
C THR A 83 -5.78 3.13 -9.60
N ALA A 84 -5.30 4.29 -9.12
CA ALA A 84 -5.05 4.52 -7.70
C ALA A 84 -6.37 4.64 -6.92
N GLU A 85 -7.37 5.30 -7.49
CA GLU A 85 -8.71 5.46 -6.91
C GLU A 85 -9.43 4.11 -6.83
N LEU A 86 -9.34 3.29 -7.88
CA LEU A 86 -9.90 1.93 -7.88
C LEU A 86 -9.22 1.03 -6.84
N TRP A 87 -7.90 1.12 -6.70
CA TRP A 87 -7.19 0.42 -5.61
C TRP A 87 -7.71 0.92 -4.26
N HIS A 88 -7.75 2.23 -4.02
CA HIS A 88 -8.22 2.78 -2.76
C HIS A 88 -9.64 2.31 -2.43
N ALA A 89 -10.57 2.34 -3.39
CA ALA A 89 -11.93 1.87 -3.21
C ALA A 89 -12.01 0.37 -2.87
N ALA A 90 -11.27 -0.48 -3.60
CA ALA A 90 -11.20 -1.91 -3.32
C ALA A 90 -10.62 -2.17 -1.91
N ARG A 91 -9.56 -1.45 -1.54
CA ARG A 91 -8.93 -1.55 -0.22
C ARG A 91 -9.89 -1.13 0.89
N ALA A 92 -10.54 0.02 0.76
CA ALA A 92 -11.49 0.52 1.75
C ALA A 92 -12.63 -0.48 1.97
N GLN A 93 -13.18 -1.06 0.89
CA GLN A 93 -14.23 -2.08 0.98
C GLN A 93 -13.76 -3.33 1.75
N LYS A 94 -12.56 -3.85 1.43
CA LYS A 94 -12.04 -5.05 2.11
C LYS A 94 -11.64 -4.76 3.56
N GLN A 95 -11.09 -3.58 3.85
CA GLN A 95 -10.79 -3.14 5.21
C GLN A 95 -12.07 -3.02 6.05
N ALA A 96 -13.12 -2.38 5.51
CA ALA A 96 -14.40 -2.26 6.22
C ALA A 96 -14.99 -3.64 6.55
N ALA A 97 -15.01 -4.56 5.57
CA ALA A 97 -15.49 -5.92 5.80
C ALA A 97 -14.65 -6.68 6.85
N ASP A 98 -13.33 -6.53 6.83
CA ASP A 98 -12.43 -7.17 7.81
C ASP A 98 -12.64 -6.62 9.22
N ILE A 99 -12.76 -5.29 9.34
CA ILE A 99 -13.04 -4.62 10.62
C ILE A 99 -14.38 -5.06 11.18
N THR A 100 -15.43 -5.13 10.35
CA THR A 100 -16.74 -5.62 10.78
C THR A 100 -16.66 -7.06 11.29
N ARG A 101 -15.94 -7.93 10.58
CA ARG A 101 -15.76 -9.34 10.95
C ARG A 101 -14.94 -9.52 12.24
N HIS A 102 -13.97 -8.66 12.48
CA HIS A 102 -13.01 -8.76 13.59
C HIS A 102 -13.16 -7.63 14.61
N ARG A 103 -14.36 -7.07 14.74
CA ARG A 103 -14.66 -5.83 15.48
C ARG A 103 -14.08 -5.84 16.89
N ASP A 104 -14.34 -6.88 17.66
CA ASP A 104 -13.93 -6.94 19.07
C ASP A 104 -12.41 -6.98 19.23
N ARG A 105 -11.71 -7.67 18.32
CA ARG A 105 -10.24 -7.73 18.31
C ARG A 105 -9.64 -6.37 17.95
N TYR A 106 -10.22 -5.67 16.98
CA TYR A 106 -9.81 -4.30 16.65
C TYR A 106 -10.10 -3.33 17.80
N ALA A 107 -11.27 -3.42 18.44
CA ALA A 107 -11.65 -2.58 19.58
C ALA A 107 -10.69 -2.79 20.78
N ALA A 108 -10.40 -4.04 21.13
CA ALA A 108 -9.43 -4.38 22.18
C ALA A 108 -8.02 -3.86 21.85
N GLY A 109 -7.60 -4.00 20.58
CA GLY A 109 -6.33 -3.45 20.10
C GLY A 109 -6.24 -1.93 20.23
N LEU A 110 -7.30 -1.22 19.84
CA LEU A 110 -7.40 0.24 19.95
C LEU A 110 -7.36 0.70 21.42
N GLN A 111 -8.09 0.00 22.30
CA GLN A 111 -8.09 0.31 23.72
C GLN A 111 -6.69 0.16 24.33
N ALA A 112 -6.01 -0.95 24.04
CA ALA A 112 -4.64 -1.18 24.50
C ALA A 112 -3.68 -0.09 24.02
N LEU A 113 -3.78 0.33 22.74
CA LEU A 113 -2.94 1.40 22.19
C LEU A 113 -3.20 2.75 22.87
N ARG A 114 -4.46 3.07 23.17
CA ARG A 114 -4.83 4.30 23.89
C ARG A 114 -4.27 4.31 25.31
N THR A 115 -4.40 3.21 26.03
CA THR A 115 -3.82 3.07 27.38
C THR A 115 -2.30 3.26 27.33
N TYR A 116 -1.60 2.56 26.42
CA TYR A 116 -0.15 2.68 26.28
C TYR A 116 0.31 4.13 26.01
N ARG A 117 -0.39 4.83 25.10
CA ARG A 117 -0.10 6.25 24.80
C ARG A 117 -0.35 7.17 25.99
N ALA A 118 -1.43 6.95 26.73
CA ALA A 118 -1.74 7.75 27.92
C ALA A 118 -0.67 7.58 29.00
N THR A 119 -0.22 6.35 29.24
CA THR A 119 0.87 6.06 30.18
C THR A 119 2.18 6.75 29.77
N ILE A 120 2.56 6.68 28.48
CA ILE A 120 3.76 7.39 27.99
C ILE A 120 3.63 8.90 28.23
N ALA A 121 2.49 9.50 27.86
CA ALA A 121 2.28 10.93 28.01
C ALA A 121 2.34 11.38 29.48
N GLU A 122 1.87 10.55 30.40
CA GLU A 122 1.98 10.82 31.84
C GLU A 122 3.44 10.77 32.30
N VAL A 123 4.19 9.74 31.91
CA VAL A 123 5.60 9.57 32.29
C VAL A 123 6.45 10.74 31.77
N LEU A 124 6.27 11.12 30.50
CA LEU A 124 7.00 12.24 29.90
C LEU A 124 6.71 13.56 30.62
N ARG A 125 5.47 13.79 31.05
CA ARG A 125 5.09 14.99 31.80
C ARG A 125 5.68 15.04 33.21
N LYS A 126 5.94 13.89 33.84
CA LYS A 126 6.57 13.83 35.16
C LYS A 126 8.09 14.01 35.10
N GLN A 127 8.70 13.85 33.92
CA GLN A 127 10.15 13.92 33.72
C GLN A 127 10.62 15.23 33.07
N GLY A 128 9.69 16.07 32.58
CA GLY A 128 9.98 17.42 32.10
C GLY A 128 9.47 18.47 33.08
#